data_AF-A0A0H4WWK1-F1
#
_entry.id   AF-A0A0H4WWK1-F1
#
_cell.length_a   1.000
_cell.length_b   1.000
_cell.length_c   1.000
_cell.angle_alpha   90.00
_cell.angle_beta   90.00
_cell.angle_gamma   90.00
#
_symmetry.space_group_name_H-M   'P 1'
#
loop_
_entity.id
_entity.type
_entity.pdbx_description
1 polymer ?
#
loop_
_entity_poly.entity_id
_entity_poly.type
_entity_poly.pdbx_seq_one_letter_code
_entity_poly.pdbx_strand_id
1 'polypeptide(L)' 'MEREAFERFRQRVLEDTALQKALRDTPDTATFLARAVALGAAQGCHFTAEDVQEALREARRAWRERWI' A
#
# COMPACT_ATOMS: atom_id res chain seq x y z
N MET A 1 -4.69 7.20 13.69
CA MET A 1 -5.95 6.84 12.98
C MET A 1 -5.68 6.41 11.54
N GLU A 2 -4.67 6.96 10.84
CA GLU A 2 -4.33 6.56 9.45
C GLU A 2 -3.57 5.23 9.32
N ARG A 3 -2.64 4.92 10.25
CA ARG A 3 -1.92 3.62 10.26
C ARG A 3 -2.86 2.41 10.30
N GLU A 4 -3.92 2.50 11.11
CA GLU A 4 -4.87 1.41 11.30
C GLU A 4 -5.71 1.16 10.03
N ALA A 5 -6.05 2.22 9.29
CA ALA A 5 -6.73 2.12 8.00
C ALA A 5 -5.83 1.49 6.94
N PHE A 6 -4.54 1.86 6.93
CA PHE A 6 -3.55 1.25 6.04
C PHE A 6 -3.30 -0.22 6.36
N GLU A 7 -3.23 -0.60 7.65
CA GLU A 7 -3.07 -1.99 8.07
C GLU A 7 -4.28 -2.86 7.67
N ARG A 8 -5.50 -2.35 7.86
CA ARG A 8 -6.72 -3.03 7.37
C ARG A 8 -6.71 -3.20 5.86
N PHE A 9 -6.33 -2.15 5.11
CA PHE A 9 -6.18 -2.24 3.67
C PHE A 9 -5.13 -3.29 3.28
N ARG A 10 -3.99 -3.32 3.96
CA ARG A 10 -2.93 -4.31 3.71
C ARG A 10 -3.42 -5.74 3.97
N GLN A 11 -4.14 -5.99 5.07
CA GLN A 11 -4.72 -7.31 5.32
C GLN A 11 -5.73 -7.69 4.22
N ARG A 12 -6.59 -6.74 3.82
CA ARG A 12 -7.54 -6.95 2.73
C ARG A 12 -6.86 -7.29 1.41
N VAL A 13 -5.78 -6.59 1.08
CA VAL A 13 -4.95 -6.90 -0.09
C VAL A 13 -4.35 -8.29 0.04
N LEU A 14 -3.87 -8.71 1.21
CA LEU A 14 -3.33 -10.06 1.40
C LEU A 14 -4.38 -11.17 1.27
N GLU A 15 -5.62 -10.90 1.67
CA GLU A 15 -6.74 -11.85 1.58
C GLU A 15 -7.39 -11.88 0.18
N ASP A 16 -7.40 -10.76 -0.54
CA ASP A 16 -8.07 -10.62 -1.84
C ASP A 16 -7.07 -10.63 -3.00
N THR A 17 -7.09 -11.72 -3.76
CA THR A 17 -6.20 -11.90 -4.92
C THR A 17 -6.49 -10.92 -6.06
N ALA A 18 -7.73 -10.42 -6.19
CA ALA A 18 -8.07 -9.43 -7.20
C ALA A 18 -7.43 -8.08 -6.87
N LEU A 19 -7.41 -7.68 -5.59
CA LEU A 19 -6.70 -6.48 -5.14
C LEU A 19 -5.19 -6.61 -5.35
N GLN A 20 -4.60 -7.77 -5.05
CA GLN A 20 -3.19 -8.03 -5.35
C GLN A 20 -2.89 -7.90 -6.84
N LYS A 21 -3.73 -8.48 -7.69
CA LYS A 21 -3.52 -8.41 -9.14
C LYS A 21 -3.63 -6.97 -9.63
N ALA A 22 -4.61 -6.20 -9.17
CA ALA A 22 -4.78 -4.80 -9.54
C ALA A 22 -3.59 -3.91 -9.13
N LEU A 23 -2.98 -4.19 -7.97
CA LEU A 23 -1.78 -3.50 -7.48
C LEU A 23 -0.49 -4.01 -8.14
N ARG A 24 -0.43 -5.28 -8.56
CA ARG A 24 0.74 -5.84 -9.24
C ARG A 24 0.79 -5.47 -10.72
N ASP A 25 -0.36 -5.20 -11.33
CA ASP A 25 -0.48 -4.83 -12.74
C ASP A 25 -0.10 -3.35 -13.00
N THR A 26 0.24 -2.58 -11.97
CA THR A 26 0.72 -1.20 -12.15
C THR A 26 2.23 -1.16 -12.43
N PRO A 27 2.66 -0.60 -13.58
CA PRO A 27 4.07 -0.56 -13.97
C PRO A 27 4.89 0.48 -13.20
N ASP A 28 4.24 1.56 -12.73
CA ASP A 28 4.91 2.69 -12.09
C ASP A 28 4.52 2.84 -10.62
N THR A 29 5.47 3.29 -9.80
CA THR A 29 5.23 3.62 -8.39
C THR A 29 4.12 4.67 -8.22
N ALA A 30 4.08 5.70 -9.07
CA ALA A 30 3.05 6.73 -8.99
C ALA A 30 1.64 6.15 -9.24
N THR A 31 1.51 5.28 -10.24
CA THR A 31 0.26 4.58 -10.57
C THR A 31 -0.13 3.61 -9.46
N PHE A 32 0.83 2.89 -8.88
CA PHE A 32 0.62 2.02 -7.72
C PHE A 32 0.05 2.82 -6.54
N LEU A 33 0.64 3.96 -6.19
CA LEU A 33 0.20 4.81 -5.08
C LEU A 33 -1.22 5.32 -5.29
N ALA A 34 -1.50 5.90 -6.47
CA ALA A 34 -2.84 6.39 -6.81
C ALA A 34 -3.88 5.26 -6.75
N ARG A 35 -3.53 4.06 -7.22
CA ARG A 35 -4.43 2.91 -7.23
C ARG A 35 -4.64 2.31 -5.84
N ALA A 36 -3.61 2.28 -5.01
CA ALA A 36 -3.72 1.87 -3.60
C ALA A 36 -4.68 2.79 -2.84
N VAL A 37 -4.54 4.11 -3.01
CA VAL A 37 -5.43 5.09 -2.38
C VAL A 37 -6.87 4.94 -2.86
N ALA A 38 -7.09 4.79 -4.17
CA ALA A 38 -8.43 4.61 -4.74
C ALA A 38 -9.10 3.32 -4.23
N LEU A 39 -8.34 2.22 -4.16
CA LEU A 39 -8.84 0.94 -3.64
C LEU A 39 -9.09 1.01 -2.13
N GLY A 40 -8.23 1.71 -1.37
CA GLY A 40 -8.43 1.96 0.04
C GLY A 40 -9.72 2.75 0.31
N ALA A 41 -9.91 3.85 -0.41
CA ALA A 41 -11.10 4.69 -0.27
C ALA A 41 -12.39 3.91 -0.60
N ALA A 42 -12.37 3.06 -1.63
CA ALA A 42 -13.49 2.19 -1.97
C ALA A 42 -13.84 1.17 -0.87
N GLN A 43 -12.88 0.82 0.00
CA GLN A 43 -13.05 -0.08 1.14
C GLN A 43 -13.30 0.68 2.46
N GLY A 44 -13.49 2.01 2.41
CA GLY A 44 -13.67 2.85 3.60
C GLY A 44 -12.38 3.12 4.40
N CYS A 45 -11.22 2.83 3.81
CA CYS A 45 -9.91 3.14 4.38
C CYS A 45 -9.39 4.44 3.75
N HIS A 46 -9.31 5.51 4.53
CA HIS A 46 -8.83 6.80 4.05
C HIS A 46 -7.35 6.97 4.42
N PHE A 47 -6.49 7.01 3.40
CA PHE A 47 -5.06 7.30 3.51
C PHE A 47 -4.59 7.97 2.22
N THR A 48 -3.46 8.66 2.26
CA THR A 48 -2.93 9.39 1.11
C THR A 48 -1.86 8.61 0.37
N ALA A 49 -1.49 9.08 -0.83
CA ALA A 49 -0.37 8.51 -1.58
C ALA A 49 0.96 8.71 -0.83
N GLU A 50 1.09 9.79 -0.06
CA GLU A 50 2.26 10.08 0.76
C GLU A 50 2.41 9.06 1.88
N ASP A 51 1.32 8.67 2.56
CA ASP A 51 1.33 7.62 3.58
C ASP A 51 1.87 6.29 3.03
N VAL A 52 1.37 5.89 1.86
CA VAL A 52 1.82 4.64 1.21
C VAL A 52 3.28 4.76 0.78
N GLN A 53 3.71 5.94 0.30
CA GLN A 53 5.08 6.18 -0.12
C GLN A 53 6.04 6.16 1.08
N GLU A 54 5.66 6.74 2.21
CA GLU A 54 6.41 6.70 3.45
C GLU A 54 6.56 5.26 3.94
N ALA A 55 5.45 4.49 3.98
CA ALA A 55 5.47 3.08 4.36
C ALA A 55 6.38 2.24 3.44
N LEU A 56 6.37 2.50 2.13
CA LEU A 56 7.28 1.85 1.18
C LEU A 56 8.75 2.23 1.40
N ARG A 57 9.03 3.51 1.73
CA ARG A 57 10.39 3.97 2.07
C ARG A 57 10.88 3.33 3.36
N GLU A 58 10.06 3.28 4.40
CA GLU A 58 10.34 2.62 5.67
C GLU A 58 10.61 1.13 5.45
N ALA A 59 9.74 0.44 4.71
CA ALA A 59 9.94 -0.95 4.34
C ALA A 59 11.26 -1.14 3.58
N ARG A 60 11.55 -0.30 2.57
CA ARG A 60 12.80 -0.40 1.82
C ARG A 60 14.05 -0.08 2.65
N ARG A 61 13.93 0.79 3.66
CA ARG A 61 14.99 1.05 4.63
C ARG A 61 15.20 -0.17 5.53
N ALA A 62 14.13 -0.68 6.15
CA ALA A 62 14.17 -1.85 7.02
C ALA A 62 14.68 -3.11 6.30
N TRP A 63 14.32 -3.29 5.02
CA TRP A 63 14.90 -4.36 4.18
C TRP A 63 16.40 -4.14 4.04
N ARG A 64 16.87 -2.96 3.61
CA ARG A 64 18.31 -2.69 3.49
C ARG A 64 19.09 -2.87 4.79
N GLU A 65 18.51 -2.45 5.92
CA GLU A 65 19.10 -2.61 7.25
C GLU A 65 19.11 -4.07 7.73
N ARG A 66 18.15 -4.89 7.28
CA ARG A 66 18.07 -6.33 7.58
C ARG A 66 19.12 -7.16 6.81
N TRP A 67 19.68 -6.64 5.72
CA TRP A 67 20.66 -7.33 4.88
C TRP A 67 22.12 -6.87 5.13
N ILE A 68 22.38 -6.17 6.26
CA ILE A 68 23.73 -5.84 6.76
C ILE A 68 24.05 -6.70 7.98
#